data_AF-H2XQC0-F1
#
_entry.id   AF-H2XQC0-F1
#
_cell.length_a   1.000
_cell.length_b   1.000
_cell.length_c   1.000
_cell.angle_alpha   90.00
_cell.angle_beta   90.00
_cell.angle_gamma   90.00
#
_symmetry.space_group_name_H-M   'P 1'
#
loop_
_entity.id
_entity.type
_entity.pdbx_description
1 polymer ?
#
loop_
_entity_poly.entity_id
_entity_poly.type
_entity_poly.pdbx_seq_one_letter_code
_entity_poly.pdbx_strand_id
1 'polypeptide(L)'
;MERSGGSGSVIDDLESAFRSCISQFVSDEPSVGVTHQDEQRPTVEFAVNEFLKLARQTEAYFLKERASLAMKQPELVLQEDIEELETELQRKDDAIRNHGEKLQQWKNALHQIGQGGIDAGFVKPGSIVLMSPGAGSQQMKK
;
A
#
# COMPACT_ATOMS: atom_id res chain seq x y z
N MET A 1 7.81 14.83 32.49
CA MET A 1 9.21 14.45 32.24
C MET A 1 9.56 14.96 30.86
N GLU A 2 10.01 16.21 30.84
CA GLU A 2 10.36 16.95 29.62
C GLU A 2 11.75 16.51 29.16
N ARG A 3 11.91 16.21 27.87
CA ARG A 3 13.23 16.29 27.25
C ARG A 3 13.43 17.74 26.84
N SER A 4 14.17 18.47 27.67
CA SER A 4 14.87 19.67 27.28
C SER A 4 16.35 19.30 27.14
N GLY A 5 16.93 19.52 25.96
CA GLY A 5 18.38 19.41 25.72
C GLY A 5 18.83 18.26 24.81
N GLY A 6 19.18 18.62 23.57
CA GLY A 6 19.79 17.74 22.55
C GLY A 6 19.02 17.81 21.23
N SER A 7 19.57 18.52 20.24
CA SER A 7 18.92 18.89 18.97
C SER A 7 18.73 17.71 18.00
N GLY A 8 17.64 16.96 18.15
CA GLY A 8 17.16 15.97 17.18
C GLY A 8 15.82 15.34 17.61
N SER A 9 14.87 15.22 16.69
CA SER A 9 13.63 14.45 16.87
C SER A 9 13.94 12.96 17.08
N VAL A 10 13.07 12.19 17.76
CA VAL A 10 13.19 10.71 17.82
C VAL A 10 13.24 10.09 16.42
N ILE A 11 12.63 10.78 15.44
CA ILE A 11 12.69 10.45 14.02
C ILE A 11 14.08 10.70 13.45
N ASP A 12 14.74 11.80 13.80
CA ASP A 12 16.08 12.13 13.31
C ASP A 12 17.11 11.11 13.83
N ASP A 13 16.98 10.72 15.10
CA ASP A 13 17.81 9.67 15.72
C ASP A 13 17.60 8.32 15.00
N LEU A 14 16.35 7.94 14.74
CA LEU A 14 15.99 6.73 14.03
C LEU A 14 16.52 6.73 12.59
N GLU A 15 16.37 7.86 11.89
CA GLU A 15 16.82 8.02 10.50
C GLU A 15 18.34 7.93 10.41
N SER A 16 19.05 8.59 11.33
CA SER A 16 20.51 8.51 11.42
C SER A 16 20.98 7.06 11.62
N ALA A 17 20.36 6.34 12.55
CA ALA A 17 20.68 4.94 12.81
C ALA A 17 20.33 4.02 11.63
N PHE A 18 19.23 4.29 10.94
CA PHE A 18 18.88 3.57 9.72
C PHE A 18 19.92 3.77 8.61
N ARG A 19 20.32 5.02 8.35
CA ARG A 19 21.39 5.33 7.38
C ARG A 19 22.71 4.66 7.75
N SER A 20 23.08 4.67 9.03
CA SER A 20 24.30 4.00 9.54
C SER A 20 24.23 2.48 9.44
N CYS A 21 23.04 1.89 9.55
CA CYS A 21 22.83 0.45 9.38
C CYS A 21 22.99 0.06 7.90
N ILE A 22 22.34 0.78 6.99
CA ILE A 22 22.40 0.51 5.54
C ILE A 22 23.80 0.73 4.98
N SER A 23 24.56 1.72 5.47
CA SER A 23 25.91 1.99 4.98
C SER A 23 26.87 0.82 5.18
N GLN A 24 26.64 -0.05 6.18
CA GLN A 24 27.43 -1.26 6.41
C GLN A 24 27.25 -2.31 5.29
N PHE A 25 26.15 -2.24 4.53
CA PHE A 25 25.82 -3.19 3.46
C PHE A 25 26.06 -2.64 2.05
N VAL A 26 26.20 -1.32 1.90
CA VAL A 26 26.34 -0.64 0.60
C VAL A 26 27.79 -0.21 0.32
N SER A 27 28.67 -0.27 1.33
CA SER A 27 30.08 0.08 1.17
C SER A 27 30.86 -1.08 0.54
N ASP A 28 30.79 -1.20 -0.79
CA ASP A 28 31.69 -2.03 -1.59
C ASP A 28 33.05 -1.32 -1.75
N GLU A 29 33.96 -1.48 -0.79
CA GLU A 29 35.38 -1.24 -1.02
C GLU A 29 36.04 -2.61 -1.31
N PRO A 30 36.45 -2.90 -2.55
CA PRO A 30 37.02 -4.18 -2.93
C PRO A 30 38.48 -4.22 -2.48
N SER A 31 38.76 -4.43 -1.20
CA SER A 31 40.14 -4.60 -0.74
C SER A 31 40.33 -5.72 0.29
N VAL A 32 40.92 -6.81 -0.23
CA VAL A 32 42.02 -7.56 0.39
C VAL A 32 41.78 -8.13 1.80
N GLY A 33 41.46 -9.42 1.85
CA GLY A 33 41.90 -10.30 2.94
C GLY A 33 40.82 -10.75 3.91
N VAL A 34 40.84 -12.06 4.17
CA VAL A 34 40.00 -12.80 5.14
C VAL A 34 40.03 -12.20 6.56
N THR A 35 40.99 -11.32 6.87
CA THR A 35 41.15 -10.64 8.15
C THR A 35 40.22 -9.44 8.38
N HIS A 36 39.72 -8.75 7.34
CA HIS A 36 38.80 -7.61 7.53
C HIS A 36 37.34 -8.02 7.77
N GLN A 37 36.96 -9.23 7.37
CA GLN A 37 35.60 -9.74 7.50
C GLN A 37 35.19 -9.96 8.98
N ASP A 38 36.16 -10.29 9.84
CA ASP A 38 35.93 -10.57 11.27
C ASP A 38 35.74 -9.29 12.10
N GLU A 39 36.29 -8.15 11.68
CA GLU A 39 36.09 -6.83 12.33
C GLU A 39 34.82 -6.13 11.81
N GLN A 40 34.41 -6.41 10.56
CA GLN A 40 33.17 -5.90 9.99
C GLN A 40 31.93 -6.51 10.63
N ARG A 41 31.97 -7.80 10.99
CA ARG A 41 30.82 -8.50 11.57
C ARG A 41 30.31 -7.88 12.89
N PRO A 42 31.14 -7.59 13.90
CA PRO A 42 30.73 -6.87 15.10
C PRO A 42 30.15 -5.48 14.81
N THR A 43 30.68 -4.79 13.79
CA THR A 43 30.25 -3.44 13.40
C THR A 43 28.85 -3.46 12.77
N VAL A 44 28.58 -4.44 11.91
CA VAL A 44 27.25 -4.68 11.34
C VAL A 44 26.25 -5.03 12.44
N GLU A 45 26.59 -5.98 13.32
CA GLU A 45 25.73 -6.40 14.42
C GLU A 45 25.42 -5.24 15.37
N PHE A 46 26.40 -4.38 15.66
CA PHE A 46 26.19 -3.16 16.45
C PHE A 46 25.22 -2.19 15.77
N ALA A 47 25.43 -1.88 14.48
CA ALA A 47 24.58 -0.93 13.75
C ALA A 47 23.12 -1.42 13.65
N VAL A 48 22.91 -2.72 13.43
CA VAL A 48 21.57 -3.34 13.42
C VAL A 48 20.91 -3.23 14.80
N ASN A 49 21.64 -3.56 15.87
CA ASN A 49 21.10 -3.50 17.22
C ASN A 49 20.74 -2.07 17.65
N GLU A 50 21.57 -1.08 17.30
CA GLU A 50 21.29 0.32 17.62
C GLU A 50 20.09 0.85 16.83
N PHE A 51 19.96 0.50 15.55
CA PHE A 51 18.76 0.80 14.76
C PHE A 51 17.50 0.19 15.39
N LEU A 52 17.52 -1.10 15.74
CA LEU A 52 16.36 -1.78 16.36
C LEU A 52 15.98 -1.15 17.71
N LYS A 53 16.97 -0.76 18.52
CA LYS A 53 16.75 -0.07 19.79
C LYS A 53 16.06 1.26 19.58
N LEU A 54 16.54 2.08 18.64
CA LEU A 54 15.95 3.39 18.35
C LEU A 54 14.57 3.28 17.68
N ALA A 55 14.34 2.24 16.89
CA ALA A 55 13.01 1.94 16.33
C ALA A 55 12.00 1.67 17.44
N ARG A 56 12.35 0.81 18.41
CA ARG A 56 11.51 0.54 19.60
C ARG A 56 11.31 1.78 20.46
N GLN A 57 12.34 2.60 20.65
CA GLN A 57 12.23 3.85 21.39
C GLN A 57 11.25 4.82 20.71
N THR A 58 11.31 4.90 19.38
CA THR A 58 10.43 5.75 18.56
C THR A 58 8.99 5.28 18.65
N GLU A 59 8.74 3.97 18.52
CA GLU A 59 7.43 3.36 18.71
C GLU A 59 6.87 3.67 20.11
N ALA A 60 7.64 3.43 21.16
CA ALA A 60 7.23 3.69 22.54
C ALA A 60 6.92 5.18 22.77
N TYR A 61 7.67 6.08 22.14
CA TYR A 61 7.41 7.51 22.19
C TYR A 61 6.04 7.86 21.60
N PHE A 62 5.74 7.44 20.38
CA PHE A 62 4.46 7.76 19.73
C PHE A 62 3.27 7.07 20.40
N LEU A 63 3.45 5.85 20.92
CA LEU A 63 2.41 5.19 21.72
C LEU A 63 2.07 6.01 22.96
N LYS A 64 3.08 6.55 23.64
CA LYS A 64 2.89 7.39 24.82
C LYS A 64 2.24 8.72 24.48
N GLU A 65 2.68 9.39 23.41
CA GLU A 65 2.08 10.65 22.96
C GLU A 65 0.62 10.43 22.56
N ARG A 66 0.30 9.37 21.81
CA ARG A 66 -1.08 9.00 21.45
C ARG A 66 -1.95 8.73 22.68
N ALA A 67 -1.44 7.97 23.66
CA ALA A 67 -2.16 7.73 24.90
C ALA A 67 -2.39 9.04 25.69
N SER A 68 -1.38 9.92 25.74
CA SER A 68 -1.54 11.24 26.35
C SER A 68 -2.55 12.10 25.62
N LEU A 69 -2.62 12.04 24.29
CA LEU A 69 -3.59 12.79 23.50
C LEU A 69 -5.00 12.30 23.78
N ALA A 70 -5.23 10.99 23.77
CA ALA A 70 -6.52 10.38 24.11
C ALA A 70 -7.01 10.76 25.51
N MET A 71 -6.11 10.93 26.48
CA MET A 71 -6.47 11.40 27.82
C MET A 71 -6.77 12.90 27.89
N LYS A 72 -6.07 13.73 27.10
CA LYS A 72 -6.17 15.19 27.16
C LYS A 72 -7.27 15.76 26.25
N GLN A 73 -7.53 15.10 25.14
CA GLN A 73 -8.43 15.52 24.07
C GLN A 73 -9.22 14.33 23.52
N PRO A 74 -10.04 13.67 24.35
CA PRO A 74 -10.81 12.51 23.92
C PRO A 74 -11.80 12.84 22.79
N GLU A 75 -12.32 14.07 22.74
CA GLU A 75 -13.23 14.53 21.69
C GLU A 75 -12.55 14.57 20.32
N LEU A 76 -11.27 14.95 20.28
CA LEU A 76 -10.49 14.97 19.04
C LEU A 76 -10.28 13.55 18.50
N VAL A 77 -9.91 12.62 19.38
CA VAL A 77 -9.75 11.20 19.00
C VAL A 77 -11.06 10.61 18.51
N LEU A 78 -12.16 10.90 19.19
CA LEU A 78 -13.49 10.45 18.76
C LEU A 78 -13.88 11.05 17.40
N GLN A 79 -13.52 12.31 17.14
CA GLN A 79 -13.79 12.94 15.85
C GLN A 79 -13.00 12.26 14.72
N GLU A 80 -11.71 11.98 14.93
CA GLU A 80 -10.90 11.23 13.96
C GLU A 80 -11.49 9.85 13.67
N ASP A 81 -11.91 9.11 14.71
CA ASP A 81 -12.56 7.81 14.57
C ASP A 81 -13.88 7.92 13.77
N ILE A 82 -14.68 8.96 14.02
CA ILE A 82 -15.93 9.21 13.29
C ILE A 82 -15.63 9.47 11.81
N GLU A 83 -14.66 10.32 11.50
CA GLU A 83 -14.28 10.65 10.12
C GLU A 83 -13.77 9.41 9.35
N GLU A 84 -13.00 8.54 10.01
CA GLU A 84 -12.56 7.26 9.44
C GLU A 84 -13.75 6.33 9.15
N LEU A 85 -14.69 6.22 10.09
CA LEU A 85 -15.89 5.39 9.93
C LEU A 85 -16.82 5.91 8.84
N GLU A 86 -17.02 7.22 8.74
CA GLU A 86 -17.81 7.85 7.66
C GLU A 86 -17.19 7.58 6.29
N THR A 87 -15.87 7.72 6.18
CA THR A 87 -15.12 7.42 4.95
C THR A 87 -15.26 5.96 4.55
N GLU A 88 -15.12 5.04 5.50
CA GLU A 88 -15.26 3.61 5.26
C GLU A 88 -16.70 3.21 4.92
N LEU A 89 -17.70 3.85 5.54
CA LEU A 89 -19.11 3.66 5.20
C LEU A 89 -19.39 4.08 3.75
N GLN A 90 -18.94 5.28 3.36
CA GLN A 90 -19.10 5.79 1.99
C GLN A 90 -18.47 4.83 0.96
N ARG A 91 -17.26 4.32 1.25
CA ARG A 91 -16.58 3.36 0.39
C ARG A 91 -17.39 2.06 0.22
N LYS A 92 -18.02 1.58 1.30
CA LYS A 92 -18.89 0.39 1.26
C LYS A 92 -20.16 0.66 0.46
N ASP A 93 -20.80 1.81 0.64
CA ASP A 93 -22.00 2.20 -0.11
C ASP A 93 -21.73 2.27 -1.61
N ASP A 94 -20.58 2.84 -2.00
CA ASP A 94 -20.15 2.87 -3.40
C ASP A 94 -19.92 1.45 -3.96
N ALA A 95 -19.32 0.55 -3.17
CA ALA A 95 -19.14 -0.85 -3.56
C ALA A 95 -20.48 -1.57 -3.75
N ILE A 96 -21.43 -1.37 -2.83
CA ILE A 96 -22.78 -1.95 -2.91
C ILE A 96 -23.51 -1.42 -4.15
N ARG A 97 -23.46 -0.11 -4.41
CA ARG A 97 -24.06 0.50 -5.61
C ARG A 97 -23.49 -0.12 -6.88
N ASN A 98 -22.16 -0.19 -6.99
CA ASN A 98 -21.48 -0.78 -8.14
C ASN A 98 -21.86 -2.26 -8.35
N HIS A 99 -22.03 -3.02 -7.26
CA HIS A 99 -22.48 -4.42 -7.34
C HIS A 99 -23.95 -4.53 -7.74
N GLY A 100 -24.81 -3.65 -7.22
CA GLY A 100 -26.21 -3.54 -7.62
C GLY A 100 -26.37 -3.26 -9.12
N GLU A 101 -25.61 -2.30 -9.65
CA GLU A 101 -25.59 -1.98 -11.08
C GLU A 101 -25.17 -3.17 -11.93
N LYS A 102 -24.08 -3.86 -11.55
CA LYS A 102 -23.66 -5.09 -12.23
C LYS A 102 -24.77 -6.12 -12.20
N LEU A 103 -25.38 -6.41 -11.05
CA LEU A 103 -26.47 -7.39 -10.94
C LEU A 103 -27.64 -7.05 -11.86
N GLN A 104 -28.01 -5.78 -11.99
CA GLN A 104 -29.04 -5.37 -12.94
C GLN A 104 -28.62 -5.62 -14.40
N GLN A 105 -27.36 -5.32 -14.75
CA GLN A 105 -26.83 -5.64 -16.08
C GLN A 105 -26.90 -7.15 -16.38
N TRP A 106 -26.51 -8.00 -15.43
CA TRP A 106 -26.59 -9.46 -15.56
C TRP A 106 -28.04 -9.95 -15.70
N LYS A 107 -28.96 -9.42 -14.89
CA LYS A 107 -30.40 -9.75 -14.98
C LYS A 107 -30.98 -9.36 -16.34
N ASN A 108 -30.63 -8.19 -16.86
CA ASN A 108 -31.08 -7.72 -18.16
C ASN A 108 -30.53 -8.59 -19.29
N ALA A 109 -29.25 -8.96 -19.22
CA ALA A 109 -28.64 -9.86 -20.19
C ALA A 109 -29.30 -11.25 -20.19
N LEU A 110 -29.63 -11.79 -19.01
CA LEU A 110 -30.31 -13.08 -18.89
C LEU A 110 -31.73 -13.04 -19.49
N HIS A 111 -32.49 -11.96 -19.23
CA HIS A 111 -33.83 -11.80 -19.81
C HIS A 111 -33.79 -11.73 -21.34
N GLN A 112 -32.80 -11.04 -21.92
CA GLN A 112 -32.61 -10.97 -23.38
C GLN A 112 -32.35 -12.35 -23.99
N ILE A 113 -31.52 -13.17 -23.35
CA ILE A 113 -31.25 -14.55 -23.77
C ILE A 113 -32.51 -15.42 -23.66
N GLY A 114 -33.25 -15.31 -22.55
CA GLY A 114 -34.47 -16.09 -22.31
C GLY A 114 -35.63 -15.76 -23.26
N GLN A 115 -35.66 -14.55 -23.83
CA GLN A 115 -36.66 -14.11 -24.81
C GLN A 115 -36.32 -14.44 -26.27
N GLY A 116 -35.24 -15.20 -26.52
CA GLY A 116 -34.93 -15.76 -27.84
C GLY A 116 -34.08 -14.89 -28.76
N GLY A 117 -33.45 -13.82 -28.26
CA GLY A 117 -32.54 -12.99 -29.05
C GLY A 117 -31.08 -13.40 -28.86
N ILE A 118 -30.56 -14.28 -29.72
CA ILE A 118 -29.11 -14.42 -29.94
C ILE A 118 -28.71 -13.31 -30.92
N ASP A 119 -28.64 -12.07 -30.45
CA ASP A 119 -28.03 -11.01 -31.24
C ASP A 119 -26.51 -11.06 -31.07
N ALA A 120 -25.83 -11.07 -32.21
CA ALA A 120 -24.38 -11.19 -32.40
C ALA A 120 -23.60 -9.95 -31.91
N GLY A 121 -23.83 -9.55 -30.66
CA GLY A 121 -23.21 -8.38 -30.03
C GLY A 121 -22.96 -8.54 -28.53
N PHE A 122 -22.99 -9.77 -28.00
CA PHE A 122 -22.73 -10.03 -26.58
C PHE A 122 -21.26 -9.73 -26.22
N VAL A 123 -20.97 -8.47 -25.89
CA VAL A 123 -19.71 -8.08 -25.27
C VAL A 123 -19.85 -8.31 -23.77
N LYS A 124 -19.23 -9.39 -23.26
CA LYS A 124 -19.13 -9.64 -21.83
C LYS A 124 -18.44 -8.45 -21.13
N PRO A 125 -18.93 -8.01 -19.96
CA PRO A 125 -18.23 -7.00 -19.17
C PRO A 125 -16.83 -7.50 -18.80
N GLY A 126 -15.79 -6.83 -19.30
CA GLY A 126 -14.37 -7.18 -19.11
C GLY A 126 -13.70 -7.92 -20.28
N SER A 127 -14.38 -8.14 -21.40
CA SER A 127 -13.74 -8.73 -22.59
C SER A 127 -13.15 -7.66 -23.51
N ILE A 128 -11.84 -7.74 -23.77
CA ILE A 128 -11.18 -7.00 -24.86
C ILE A 128 -11.73 -7.57 -26.17
N VAL A 129 -12.42 -6.72 -26.94
CA VAL A 129 -12.82 -7.05 -28.31
C VAL A 129 -11.55 -7.07 -29.16
N LEU A 130 -11.04 -8.25 -29.49
CA LEU A 130 -10.05 -8.41 -30.55
C LEU A 130 -10.77 -8.14 -31.87
N MET A 131 -10.66 -6.90 -32.36
CA MET A 131 -11.09 -6.58 -33.72
C MET A 131 -10.16 -7.32 -34.69
N SER A 132 -10.68 -8.33 -35.38
CA SER A 132 -9.96 -8.98 -36.46
C SER A 132 -9.82 -8.00 -37.65
N PRO A 133 -8.65 -7.88 -38.29
CA PRO A 133 -8.47 -6.96 -39.42
C PRO A 133 -9.30 -7.43 -40.60
N GLY A 134 -10.07 -6.52 -41.18
CA GLY A 134 -11.00 -6.81 -42.25
C GLY A 134 -10.40 -7.01 -43.64
N ALA A 135 -11.34 -7.30 -44.54
CA ALA A 135 -11.39 -6.98 -45.97
C ALA A 135 -10.76 -7.94 -46.98
N GLY A 136 -11.67 -8.47 -47.83
CA GLY A 136 -11.46 -8.50 -49.27
C GLY A 136 -11.48 -9.88 -49.91
N SER A 137 -12.55 -10.22 -50.64
CA SER A 137 -12.44 -11.06 -51.84
C SER A 137 -13.64 -10.83 -52.77
N GLN A 138 -13.28 -10.57 -54.02
CA GLN A 138 -14.09 -10.08 -55.13
C GLN A 138 -15.11 -11.10 -55.63
N GLN A 139 -16.25 -10.59 -56.14
CA GLN A 139 -17.11 -11.33 -57.06
C GLN A 139 -16.39 -11.54 -58.40
N MET A 140 -16.31 -12.78 -58.86
CA MET A 140 -16.00 -13.12 -60.25
C MET A 140 -17.30 -13.57 -60.92
N LYS A 141 -17.87 -12.68 -61.76
CA LYS A 141 -18.91 -13.05 -62.73
C LYS A 141 -18.26 -13.89 -63.84
N LYS A 142 -18.89 -15.00 -64.20
CA LYS A 142 -18.74 -15.65 -65.51
C LYS A 142 -19.98 -15.35 -66.33
#